data_AF-A0AAD8A002-F1
#
_entry.id   AF-A0AAD8A002-F1
#
_cell.length_a   1.000
_cell.length_b   1.000
_cell.length_c   1.000
_cell.angle_alpha   90.00
_cell.angle_beta   90.00
_cell.angle_gamma   90.00
#
_symmetry.space_group_name_H-M   'P 1'
#
loop_
_entity.id
_entity.type
_entity.pdbx_description
1 polymer ?
#
loop_
_entity_poly.entity_id
_entity_poly.type
_entity_poly.pdbx_seq_one_letter_code
_entity_poly.pdbx_strand_id
1 'polypeptide(L)'
;MSHKKGQTIHSEAREMIKNVIKVCDEESRSRELKYLISQKNKCVAKYCGTSEHSVSNIRKEGVVAGEISLCTPGKKRDFGLRNINLIVTILIEE
;
A
#
# COMPACT_ATOMS: atom_id res chain seq x y z
N MET A 1 12.99 14.58 -11.98
CA MET A 1 11.73 13.87 -11.63
C MET A 1 11.00 13.55 -12.93
N SER A 2 10.99 12.29 -13.37
CA SER A 2 10.27 11.89 -14.60
C SER A 2 8.78 11.79 -14.28
N HIS A 3 7.99 12.74 -14.77
CA HIS A 3 6.55 12.62 -14.73
C HIS A 3 6.14 11.65 -15.84
N LYS A 4 5.60 10.48 -15.46
CA LYS A 4 4.99 9.55 -16.42
C LYS A 4 3.76 10.23 -17.04
N LYS A 5 3.95 10.90 -18.19
CA LYS A 5 2.86 11.52 -18.94
C LYS A 5 1.89 10.42 -19.42
N GLY A 6 0.59 10.68 -19.30
CA GLY A 6 -0.46 9.80 -19.83
C GLY A 6 -1.08 8.80 -18.84
N GLN A 7 -0.72 8.83 -17.55
CA GLN A 7 -1.37 7.96 -16.57
C GLN A 7 -2.78 8.47 -16.25
N THR A 8 -3.79 7.67 -16.59
CA THR A 8 -5.18 7.97 -16.25
C THR A 8 -5.44 7.60 -14.80
N ILE A 9 -5.75 8.59 -13.97
CA ILE A 9 -6.18 8.39 -12.59
C ILE A 9 -7.67 8.06 -12.61
N HIS A 10 -8.10 6.96 -12.00
CA HIS A 10 -9.52 6.63 -11.92
C HIS A 10 -10.30 7.63 -11.04
N SER A 11 -11.62 7.71 -11.22
CA SER A 11 -12.49 8.68 -10.50
C SER A 11 -12.32 8.60 -8.98
N GLU A 12 -12.32 7.39 -8.42
CA GLU A 12 -12.14 7.14 -6.98
C GLU A 12 -10.81 7.71 -6.46
N ALA A 13 -9.71 7.44 -7.15
CA ALA A 13 -8.41 7.98 -6.77
C ALA A 13 -8.36 9.51 -6.87
N ARG A 14 -9.07 10.13 -7.82
CA ARG A 14 -9.20 11.59 -7.87
C ARG A 14 -9.98 12.14 -6.68
N GLU A 15 -11.01 11.46 -6.21
CA GLU A 15 -11.76 11.87 -5.02
C GLU A 15 -10.90 11.82 -3.76
N MET A 16 -10.12 10.74 -3.58
CA MET A 16 -9.16 10.67 -2.47
C MET A 16 -8.16 11.84 -2.52
N ILE A 17 -7.60 12.14 -3.70
CA ILE A 17 -6.66 13.26 -3.86
C ILE A 17 -7.32 14.60 -3.49
N LYS A 18 -8.57 14.84 -3.92
CA LYS A 18 -9.32 16.05 -3.55
C LYS A 18 -9.50 16.18 -2.04
N ASN A 19 -9.81 15.09 -1.35
CA ASN A 19 -9.97 15.08 0.11
C ASN A 19 -8.66 15.44 0.82
N VAL A 20 -7.54 14.85 0.37
CA VAL A 20 -6.21 15.16 0.90
C VAL A 20 -5.86 16.63 0.69
N ILE A 21 -6.04 17.16 -0.53
CA ILE A 21 -5.78 18.58 -0.85
C ILE A 21 -6.57 19.50 0.10
N LYS A 22 -7.86 19.22 0.29
CA LYS A 22 -8.71 20.01 1.18
C LYS A 22 -8.17 20.04 2.62
N VAL A 23 -7.79 18.88 3.17
CA VAL A 23 -7.22 18.81 4.52
C VAL A 23 -5.90 19.57 4.60
N CYS A 24 -5.01 19.42 3.61
CA CYS A 24 -3.75 20.15 3.57
C CYS A 24 -3.93 21.67 3.46
N ASP A 25 -4.92 22.14 2.69
CA ASP A 25 -5.25 23.57 2.60
C ASP A 25 -5.77 24.10 3.94
N GLU A 26 -6.59 23.32 4.65
CA GLU A 26 -7.07 23.66 5.99
C GLU A 26 -5.90 23.74 6.99
N GLU A 27 -4.99 22.77 6.97
CA GLU A 27 -3.79 22.76 7.83
C GLU A 27 -2.81 23.89 7.49
N SER A 28 -2.67 24.23 6.21
CA SER A 28 -1.85 25.35 5.78
C SER A 28 -2.39 26.69 6.30
N ARG A 29 -3.74 26.83 6.33
CA ARG A 29 -4.42 28.03 6.87
C ARG A 29 -4.33 28.11 8.39
N SER A 30 -4.50 26.99 9.10
CA SER A 30 -4.44 26.96 10.57
C SER A 30 -3.01 26.95 11.11
N ARG A 31 -2.01 26.55 10.31
CA ARG A 31 -0.62 26.25 10.71
C ARG A 31 -0.53 25.17 11.80
N GLU A 32 -1.57 24.35 11.92
CA GLU A 32 -1.67 23.30 12.92
C GLU A 32 -2.08 21.98 12.25
N LEU A 33 -1.48 20.88 12.72
CA LEU A 33 -1.85 19.55 12.26
C LEU A 33 -3.23 19.20 12.82
N LYS A 34 -4.16 18.85 11.92
CA LYS A 34 -5.53 18.49 12.31
C LYS A 34 -5.58 17.16 13.05
N TYR A 35 -4.60 16.30 12.82
CA TYR A 35 -4.47 15.00 13.47
C TYR A 35 -3.03 14.74 13.89
N LEU A 36 -2.84 14.21 15.10
CA LEU A 36 -1.51 13.86 15.61
C LEU A 36 -0.89 12.73 14.81
N ILE A 37 0.41 12.86 14.53
CA ILE A 37 1.21 11.85 13.80
C ILE A 37 1.27 10.52 14.56
N SER A 38 1.06 10.51 15.89
CA SER A 38 0.99 9.28 16.68
C SER A 38 -0.16 8.36 16.26
N GLN A 39 -1.26 8.92 15.75
CA GLN A 39 -2.44 8.16 15.31
C GLN A 39 -2.43 7.96 13.78
N LYS A 40 -1.35 7.37 13.25
CA LYS A 40 -1.08 7.27 11.80
C LYS A 40 -2.24 6.69 10.98
N ASN A 41 -2.89 5.62 11.44
CA ASN A 41 -3.97 4.97 10.68
C ASN A 41 -5.21 5.88 10.59
N LYS A 42 -5.57 6.47 11.73
CA LYS A 42 -6.68 7.42 11.83
C LYS A 42 -6.44 8.67 11.01
N CYS A 43 -5.21 9.19 11.02
CA CYS A 43 -4.79 10.29 10.16
C CYS A 43 -5.03 9.94 8.68
N VAL A 44 -4.44 8.85 8.17
CA VAL A 44 -4.61 8.45 6.76
C VAL A 44 -6.08 8.19 6.39
N ALA A 45 -6.83 7.51 7.26
CA ALA A 45 -8.25 7.26 7.04
C ALA A 45 -9.04 8.57 6.87
N LYS A 46 -8.75 9.58 7.70
CA LYS A 46 -9.42 10.88 7.62
C LYS A 46 -9.03 11.69 6.40
N TYR A 47 -7.77 11.63 5.97
CA TYR A 47 -7.29 12.42 4.83
C TYR A 47 -7.78 11.81 3.51
N CYS A 48 -7.80 10.49 3.43
CA CYS A 48 -8.26 9.77 2.24
C CYS A 48 -9.78 9.57 2.21
N GLY A 49 -10.49 9.78 3.33
CA GLY A 49 -11.93 9.54 3.45
C GLY A 49 -12.29 8.05 3.49
N THR A 50 -11.41 7.21 4.05
CA THR A 50 -11.56 5.75 4.11
C THR A 50 -11.72 5.25 5.55
N SER A 51 -11.95 3.95 5.73
CA SER A 51 -11.99 3.35 7.06
C SER A 51 -10.58 3.04 7.60
N GLU A 52 -10.38 3.17 8.92
CA GLU A 52 -9.12 2.78 9.57
C GLU A 52 -8.79 1.30 9.37
N HIS A 53 -9.83 0.47 9.26
CA HIS A 53 -9.69 -0.96 8.96
C HIS A 53 -9.11 -1.19 7.55
N SER A 54 -9.64 -0.48 6.54
CA SER A 54 -9.12 -0.53 5.17
C SER A 54 -7.65 -0.10 5.12
N VAL A 55 -7.29 0.98 5.80
CA VAL A 55 -5.89 1.43 5.91
C VAL A 55 -5.00 0.37 6.57
N SER A 56 -5.50 -0.28 7.61
CA SER A 56 -4.78 -1.36 8.30
C SER A 56 -4.57 -2.58 7.39
N ASN A 57 -5.57 -2.95 6.60
CA ASN A 57 -5.46 -4.03 5.61
C ASN A 57 -4.44 -3.69 4.52
N ILE A 58 -4.51 -2.49 3.94
CA ILE A 58 -3.54 -2.02 2.93
C ILE A 58 -2.11 -2.05 3.47
N ARG A 59 -1.91 -1.69 4.75
CA ARG A 59 -0.58 -1.78 5.37
C ARG A 59 -0.09 -3.23 5.48
N LYS A 60 -0.96 -4.16 5.83
CA LYS A 60 -0.63 -5.59 5.87
C LYS A 60 -0.34 -6.11 4.45
N GLU A 61 -1.14 -5.72 3.47
CA GLU A 61 -0.92 -6.05 2.06
C GLU A 61 0.43 -5.54 1.56
N GLY A 62 0.83 -4.31 1.92
CA GLY A 62 2.14 -3.76 1.54
C GLY A 62 3.33 -4.53 2.13
N VAL A 63 3.19 -5.11 3.32
CA VAL A 63 4.20 -6.00 3.91
C VAL A 63 4.28 -7.31 3.13
N VAL A 64 3.14 -7.92 2.80
CA VAL A 64 3.06 -9.18 2.04
C VAL A 64 3.48 -9.00 0.57
N ALA A 65 3.17 -7.87 -0.06
CA ALA A 65 3.55 -7.55 -1.44
C ALA A 65 5.06 -7.28 -1.59
N GLY A 66 5.76 -6.94 -0.50
CA GLY A 66 7.22 -6.91 -0.45
C GLY A 66 7.87 -8.30 -0.57
N GLU A 67 7.13 -9.36 -0.23
CA GLU A 67 7.59 -10.76 -0.32
C GLU A 67 7.10 -11.45 -1.60
N ILE A 68 5.97 -11.04 -2.15
CA ILE A 68 5.39 -11.63 -3.36
C ILE A 68 5.26 -10.55 -4.43
N SER A 69 6.30 -10.42 -5.25
CA SER A 69 6.21 -9.75 -6.54
C SER A 69 5.22 -10.52 -7.42
N LEU A 70 3.94 -10.14 -7.39
CA LEU A 70 2.91 -10.76 -8.21
C LEU A 70 3.30 -10.61 -9.69
N CYS A 71 3.71 -11.73 -10.28
CA CYS A 71 4.03 -11.82 -11.69
C CYS A 71 2.75 -11.54 -12.49
N THR A 72 2.82 -10.60 -13.42
CA THR A 72 1.71 -10.18 -14.27
C THR A 72 1.07 -11.38 -14.98
N PRO A 73 -0.27 -11.45 -15.06
CA PRO A 73 -0.98 -12.58 -15.64
C PRO A 73 -0.72 -12.60 -17.15
N GLY A 74 0.10 -13.54 -17.59
CA GLY A 74 0.54 -13.67 -18.99
C GLY A 74 1.88 -14.39 -19.15
N LYS A 75 2.71 -14.44 -18.10
CA LYS A 75 3.91 -15.28 -18.11
C LYS A 75 3.51 -16.71 -17.74
N LYS A 76 3.27 -17.59 -18.72
CA LYS A 76 3.21 -19.04 -18.47
C LYS A 76 4.50 -19.44 -17.74
N ARG A 77 4.39 -19.99 -16.54
CA ARG A 77 5.53 -20.60 -15.83
C ARG A 77 5.19 -22.06 -15.65
N ASP A 78 6.07 -22.93 -16.16
CA ASP A 78 6.03 -24.36 -15.89
C ASP A 78 5.94 -24.59 -14.39
N PHE A 79 4.90 -25.31 -13.95
CA PHE A 79 4.78 -25.77 -12.58
C PHE A 79 5.73 -26.95 -12.37
N GLY A 80 7.02 -26.66 -12.22
CA GLY A 80 7.97 -27.56 -11.60
C GLY A 80 7.76 -27.57 -10.09
N LEU A 81 6.74 -28.29 -9.60
CA LEU A 81 6.57 -28.63 -8.19
C LEU A 81 7.86 -29.26 -7.66
N ARG A 82 8.58 -28.58 -6.76
CA ARG A 82 9.55 -29.26 -5.88
C ARG A 82 9.34 -28.76 -4.46
N ASN A 83 8.86 -29.69 -3.63
CA ASN A 83 8.58 -29.60 -2.20
C ASN A 83 9.63 -28.79 -1.44
N ILE A 84 9.23 -27.62 -0.90
CA ILE A 84 10.08 -26.77 -0.06
C ILE A 84 10.35 -27.43 1.31
N ASN A 85 9.47 -28.34 1.74
CA ASN A 85 9.61 -29.06 3.02
C ASN A 85 10.72 -30.12 3.06
N LEU A 86 11.37 -30.48 1.94
CA LEU A 86 12.46 -31.47 1.95
C LEU A 86 13.85 -30.84 2.15
N ILE A 87 14.02 -29.55 1.84
CA ILE A 87 15.35 -28.92 1.88
C ILE A 87 15.69 -28.41 3.29
N VAL A 88 14.70 -28.03 4.10
CA VAL A 88 14.95 -27.46 5.44
C VAL A 88 15.37 -28.52 6.46
N THR A 89 15.03 -29.80 6.27
CA THR A 89 15.46 -30.88 7.19
C THR A 89 16.89 -31.37 6.94
N ILE A 90 17.46 -31.15 5.75
CA ILE A 90 18.83 -31.62 5.43
C ILE A 90 19.91 -30.64 5.89
N LEU A 91 19.57 -29.38 6.19
CA LEU A 91 20.54 -28.33 6.52
C LEU A 91 20.64 -27.98 8.02
N ILE A 92 20.06 -28.78 8.92
CA ILE A 92 20.14 -28.58 10.39
C ILE A 92 20.89 -29.74 11.11
N GLU A 93 21.40 -30.75 10.39
CA GLU A 93 22.30 -31.76 10.97
C GLU A 93 23.64 -31.88 10.22
N GLU A 94 24.48 -30.84 10.36
CA GLU A 94 25.94 -31.02 10.47
C GLU A 94 26.47 -30.23 11.66
#